data_AF-A0A849UNN1-F1
#
_entry.id   AF-A0A849UNN1-F1
#
_cell.length_a   1.000
_cell.length_b   1.000
_cell.length_c   1.000
_cell.angle_alpha   90.00
_cell.angle_beta   90.00
_cell.angle_gamma   90.00
#
_symmetry.space_group_name_H-M   'P 1'
#
loop_
_entity.id
_entity.type
_entity.pdbx_description
1 polymer ?
#
loop_
_entity_poly.entity_id
_entity_poly.type
_entity_poly.pdbx_seq_one_letter_code
_entity_poly.pdbx_strand_id
1 'polypeptide(L)' 'MTMHSSLKSASKISIRRNVLKRFERVDLLKAEGRWKDGDRGFGLVKTKPAE' A
#
# COMPACT_ATOMS: atom_id res chain seq x y z
N MET A 1 32.11 13.57 -16.27
CA MET A 1 30.94 13.45 -17.16
C MET A 1 29.69 13.77 -16.36
N THR A 2 28.95 14.79 -16.77
CA THR A 2 27.80 15.28 -16.00
C THR A 2 26.53 14.95 -16.77
N MET A 3 25.57 14.28 -16.13
CA MET A 3 24.31 13.89 -16.75
C MET A 3 23.47 15.14 -17.09
N HIS A 4 23.05 15.25 -18.34
CA HIS A 4 22.23 16.36 -18.84
C HIS A 4 20.90 16.47 -18.06
N SER A 5 20.46 17.68 -17.74
CA SER A 5 19.30 17.93 -16.86
C SER A 5 18.00 17.30 -17.36
N SER A 6 17.82 17.16 -18.68
CA SER A 6 16.64 16.51 -19.28
C SER A 6 16.60 14.99 -19.10
N LEU A 7 17.75 14.36 -18.80
CA LEU A 7 17.88 12.92 -18.53
C LEU A 7 17.74 12.60 -17.05
N LYS A 8 17.68 13.62 -16.19
CA LYS A 8 17.39 13.44 -14.77
C LYS A 8 15.91 13.09 -14.67
N SER A 9 15.61 11.82 -14.40
CA SER A 9 14.25 11.43 -14.08
C SER A 9 13.77 12.26 -12.90
N ALA A 10 12.63 12.94 -13.05
CA ALA A 10 12.01 13.66 -11.94
C ALA A 10 11.73 12.62 -10.85
N SER A 11 12.44 12.71 -9.74
CA SER A 11 12.30 11.82 -8.59
C SER A 11 10.97 12.11 -7.88
N LYS A 12 9.86 11.71 -8.51
CA LYS A 12 8.51 11.76 -7.95
C LYS A 12 7.59 10.69 -8.53
N ILE A 13 8.14 9.53 -8.90
CA ILE A 13 7.30 8.34 -9.08
C ILE A 13 7.08 7.76 -7.68
N SER A 14 5.99 8.17 -7.02
CA SER A 14 5.46 7.38 -5.91
C SER A 14 4.99 6.06 -6.52
N ILE A 15 5.80 5.02 -6.38
CA ILE A 15 5.48 3.69 -6.91
C ILE A 15 4.12 3.29 -6.34
N ARG A 16 3.09 3.24 -7.19
CA ARG A 16 1.76 2.76 -6.81
C ARG A 16 1.90 1.28 -6.47
N ARG A 17 1.86 0.95 -5.17
CA ARG A 17 2.03 -0.43 -4.69
C ARG A 17 0.70 -1.15 -4.79
N ASN A 18 0.64 -2.17 -5.65
CA ASN A 18 -0.55 -3.02 -5.80
C ASN A 18 -0.75 -3.98 -4.61
N VAL A 19 0.34 -4.34 -3.91
CA VAL A 19 0.31 -5.29 -2.80
C VAL A 19 0.52 -4.54 -1.49
N LEU A 20 -0.53 -4.54 -0.68
CA LEU A 20 -0.49 -4.01 0.68
C LEU A 20 0.11 -5.03 1.65
N LYS A 21 0.86 -4.53 2.63
CA LYS A 21 1.35 -5.31 3.76
C LYS A 21 0.16 -5.71 4.64
N ARG A 22 0.36 -6.79 5.40
CA ARG A 22 -0.71 -7.38 6.21
C ARG A 22 -1.31 -6.41 7.22
N PHE A 23 -0.50 -5.59 7.88
CA PHE A 23 -0.98 -4.57 8.82
C PHE A 23 -1.83 -3.50 8.11
N GLU A 24 -1.39 -3.00 6.95
CA GLU A 24 -2.16 -2.06 6.12
C GLU A 24 -3.53 -2.66 5.74
N ARG A 25 -3.59 -3.97 5.47
CA ARG A 25 -4.85 -4.67 5.19
C ARG A 25 -5.74 -4.81 6.42
N VAL A 26 -5.17 -5.03 7.60
CA VAL A 26 -5.93 -5.05 8.88
C VAL A 26 -6.52 -3.68 9.14
N ASP A 27 -5.74 -2.61 8.96
CA ASP A 27 -6.20 -1.24 9.17
C ASP A 27 -7.37 -0.88 8.22
N LEU A 28 -7.28 -1.26 6.95
CA LEU A 28 -8.38 -1.11 5.99
C LEU A 28 -9.63 -1.88 6.43
N LEU A 29 -9.48 -3.14 6.85
CA LEU A 29 -10.63 -3.93 7.31
C LEU A 29 -11.22 -3.42 8.62
N LYS A 30 -10.41 -2.81 9.48
CA LYS A 30 -10.86 -2.15 10.71
C LYS A 30 -11.65 -0.89 10.37
N ALA A 31 -11.19 -0.10 9.40
CA ALA A 31 -11.92 1.06 8.88
C ALA A 31 -13.25 0.67 8.21
N GLU A 32 -13.30 -0.47 7.51
CA GLU A 32 -14.53 -1.06 6.95
C GLU A 32 -15.44 -1.73 8.01
N GLY A 33 -15.01 -1.83 9.27
CA GLY A 33 -15.74 -2.50 10.35
C GLY A 33 -15.81 -4.03 10.22
N ARG A 34 -15.03 -4.61 9.31
CA ARG A 34 -15.00 -6.05 8.99
C ARG A 34 -13.99 -6.84 9.82
N TRP A 35 -13.14 -6.15 10.58
CA TRP A 35 -12.13 -6.76 11.43
C TRP A 35 -12.22 -6.17 12.84
N LYS A 36 -12.30 -7.04 13.85
CA LYS A 36 -12.41 -6.67 15.26
C LYS A 36 -11.14 -7.01 16.02
N ASP A 37 -10.91 -6.30 17.12
CA ASP A 37 -9.78 -6.58 17.99
C ASP A 37 -9.95 -7.98 18.63
N GLY A 38 -9.00 -8.87 18.33
CA GLY A 38 -9.05 -10.30 18.68
C GLY A 38 -9.22 -11.24 17.48
N ASP A 39 -9.59 -10.73 16.31
CA ASP A 39 -9.63 -11.53 15.08
C ASP A 39 -8.21 -11.93 14.64
N ARG A 40 -8.11 -13.10 13.99
CA ARG A 40 -6.82 -13.61 13.52
C ARG A 40 -6.29 -12.71 12.39
N GLY A 41 -5.04 -12.25 12.52
CA GLY A 41 -4.35 -11.48 11.48
C GLY A 41 -3.95 -12.29 10.23
N PHE A 42 -4.30 -13.57 10.15
CA PHE A 42 -3.98 -14.47 9.05
C PHE A 42 -5.25 -14.84 8.27
N GLY A 43 -5.12 -15.13 6.97
CA GLY A 43 -6.27 -15.50 6.13
C GLY A 43 -7.22 -14.34 5.82
N LEU A 44 -6.75 -13.10 5.92
CA LEU A 44 -7.56 -11.89 5.68
C LEU A 44 -8.21 -11.91 4.29
N VAL A 45 -9.47 -11.48 4.23
CA VAL A 45 -10.23 -11.30 2.98
C VAL A 45 -9.51 -10.32 2.05
N LYS A 46 -9.62 -10.53 0.73
CA LYS A 46 -8.94 -9.68 -0.25
C LYS A 46 -9.41 -8.23 -0.14
N THR A 47 -8.47 -7.33 0.05
CA THR A 47 -8.68 -5.87 0.13
C THR A 47 -8.14 -5.21 -1.13
N LYS A 48 -8.84 -4.21 -1.67
CA LYS A 48 -8.32 -3.37 -2.74
C LYS A 48 -7.61 -2.16 -2.11
N PRO A 49 -6.43 -1.76 -2.59
CA PRO A 49 -5.85 -0.49 -2.18
C PRO A 49 -6.79 0.66 -2.61
N ALA A 50 -6.97 1.65 -1.74
CA ALA A 50 -7.60 2.91 -2.12
C ALA A 50 -6.74 3.59 -3.20
N GLU A 51 -7.39 4.15 -4.22
CA GLU A 51 -6.73 4.74 -5.40
C GLU A 51 -5.96 6.04 -5.09
#